data_AF-A0A952BA98-F1
#
_entry.id   AF-A0A952BA98-F1
#
_cell.length_a   1.000
_cell.length_b   1.000
_cell.length_c   1.000
_cell.angle_alpha   90.00
_cell.angle_beta   90.00
_cell.angle_gamma   90.00
#
_symmetry.space_group_name_H-M   'P 1'
#
loop_
_entity.id
_entity.type
_entity.pdbx_description
1 polymer ?
#
loop_
_entity_poly.entity_id
_entity_poly.type
_entity_poly.pdbx_seq_one_letter_code
_entity_poly.pdbx_strand_id
1 'polypeptide(L)'
;MGEELKKKNFSNVNEKIKKAKLTEKAINLIEKKGIAVDEAFQTYGLKISPFSYPRIYRKYREGGLEGIIDTRGGKRVEKATPSIKDFIILQKSENKKLTGKQIRKKVLEEYDVQLHIRSISNILRDKGLSTGKGRPKKE
;
A
#
# COMPACT_ATOMS: atom_id res chain seq x y z
N MET A 1 5.47 16.63 2.99
CA MET A 1 5.10 15.21 3.26
C MET A 1 4.97 14.32 2.01
N GLY A 2 4.65 14.85 0.81
CA GLY A 2 4.52 14.02 -0.40
C GLY A 2 5.83 13.46 -0.98
N GLU A 3 6.95 14.20 -0.83
CA GLU A 3 8.23 13.79 -1.41
C GLU A 3 8.93 12.65 -0.65
N GLU A 4 8.88 12.66 0.68
CA GLU A 4 9.45 11.57 1.50
C GLU A 4 8.73 10.24 1.28
N LEU A 5 7.41 10.27 1.11
CA LEU A 5 6.62 9.09 0.79
C LEU A 5 6.94 8.55 -0.60
N LYS A 6 7.14 9.43 -1.60
CA LYS A 6 7.59 9.04 -2.94
C LYS A 6 8.99 8.40 -2.89
N LYS A 7 9.94 9.01 -2.17
CA LYS A 7 11.30 8.49 -2.00
C LYS A 7 11.33 7.12 -1.32
N LYS A 8 10.56 6.93 -0.23
CA LYS A 8 10.44 5.63 0.48
C LYS A 8 9.81 4.53 -0.37
N ASN A 9 8.81 4.87 -1.20
CA ASN A 9 8.21 3.89 -2.10
C ASN A 9 9.18 3.49 -3.23
N PHE A 10 9.91 4.45 -3.78
CA PHE A 10 10.90 4.20 -4.84
C PHE A 10 12.07 3.34 -4.32
N SER A 11 12.56 3.61 -3.11
CA SER A 11 13.63 2.80 -2.48
C SER A 11 13.19 1.35 -2.26
N ASN A 12 11.94 1.13 -1.80
CA ASN A 12 11.40 -0.19 -1.57
C ASN A 12 11.22 -0.99 -2.88
N VAL A 13 10.77 -0.32 -3.96
CA VAL A 13 10.69 -0.94 -5.30
C VAL A 13 12.08 -1.34 -5.80
N ASN A 14 13.08 -0.46 -5.66
CA ASN A 14 14.45 -0.76 -6.06
C ASN A 14 15.07 -1.93 -5.25
N GLU A 15 14.80 -2.01 -3.95
CA GLU A 15 15.24 -3.12 -3.11
C GLU A 15 14.64 -4.46 -3.55
N LYS A 16 13.35 -4.48 -3.90
CA LYS A 16 12.68 -5.69 -4.41
C LYS A 16 13.25 -6.16 -5.74
N ILE A 17 13.51 -5.24 -6.66
CA ILE A 17 14.15 -5.55 -7.95
C ILE A 17 15.57 -6.07 -7.71
N LYS A 18 16.34 -5.44 -6.81
CA LYS A 18 17.68 -5.89 -6.45
C LYS A 18 17.67 -7.31 -5.89
N LYS A 19 16.73 -7.62 -4.99
CA LYS A 19 16.55 -8.97 -4.44
C LYS A 19 16.17 -9.99 -5.51
N ALA A 20 15.28 -9.63 -6.44
CA ALA A 20 14.91 -10.48 -7.57
C ALA A 20 16.13 -10.80 -8.45
N LYS A 21 16.98 -9.81 -8.76
CA LYS A 21 18.23 -10.02 -9.54
C LYS A 21 19.21 -10.96 -8.83
N LEU A 22 19.36 -10.84 -7.51
CA LEU A 22 20.19 -11.78 -6.74
C LEU A 22 19.62 -13.19 -6.76
N THR A 23 18.29 -13.30 -6.70
CA THR A 23 17.59 -14.60 -6.77
C THR A 23 17.77 -15.26 -8.14
N GLU A 24 17.69 -14.49 -9.22
CA GLU A 24 18.00 -14.97 -10.57
C GLU A 24 19.44 -15.47 -10.70
N LYS A 25 20.42 -14.77 -10.11
CA LYS A 25 21.81 -15.25 -10.10
C LYS A 25 21.94 -16.58 -9.34
N ALA A 26 21.24 -16.73 -8.22
CA ALA A 26 21.21 -17.99 -7.48
C ALA A 26 20.59 -19.13 -8.30
N ILE A 27 19.47 -18.88 -9.00
CA ILE A 27 18.86 -19.85 -9.92
C ILE A 27 19.86 -20.28 -10.99
N ASN A 28 20.60 -19.33 -11.58
CA ASN A 28 21.62 -19.65 -12.57
C ASN A 28 22.77 -20.50 -12.01
N LEU A 29 23.17 -20.33 -10.75
CA LEU A 29 24.16 -21.19 -10.10
C LEU A 29 23.64 -22.62 -9.95
N ILE A 30 22.39 -22.78 -9.52
CA ILE A 30 21.77 -24.09 -9.34
C ILE A 30 21.64 -24.81 -10.69
N GLU A 31 21.09 -24.12 -11.70
CA GLU A 31 20.80 -24.71 -13.01
C GLU A 31 22.06 -24.98 -13.85
N LYS A 32 23.03 -24.06 -13.84
CA LYS A 32 24.21 -24.16 -14.73
C LYS A 32 25.39 -24.87 -14.08
N LYS A 33 25.50 -24.81 -12.74
CA LYS A 33 26.64 -25.36 -12.01
C LYS A 33 26.26 -26.49 -11.05
N GLY A 34 24.97 -26.82 -10.91
CA GLY A 34 24.50 -27.91 -10.05
C GLY A 34 24.73 -27.67 -8.56
N ILE A 35 24.93 -26.40 -8.15
CA ILE A 35 25.17 -26.04 -6.75
C ILE A 35 23.91 -26.29 -5.92
N ALA A 36 24.07 -26.74 -4.67
CA ALA A 36 22.97 -26.95 -3.76
C ALA A 36 22.18 -25.64 -3.52
N VAL A 37 20.87 -25.78 -3.34
CA VAL A 37 19.95 -24.62 -3.28
C VAL A 37 20.28 -23.68 -2.13
N ASP A 38 20.61 -24.25 -0.96
CA ASP A 38 21.02 -23.53 0.23
C ASP A 38 22.34 -22.76 0.02
N GLU A 39 23.35 -23.43 -0.54
CA GLU A 39 24.64 -22.83 -0.85
C GLU A 39 24.50 -21.67 -1.86
N ALA A 40 23.69 -21.85 -2.90
CA ALA A 40 23.43 -20.83 -3.91
C ALA A 40 22.74 -19.59 -3.32
N PHE A 41 21.78 -19.78 -2.40
CA PHE A 41 21.14 -18.66 -1.69
C PHE A 41 22.08 -17.97 -0.71
N GLN A 42 22.89 -18.71 0.04
CA GLN A 42 23.88 -18.14 0.95
C GLN A 42 24.94 -17.33 0.20
N THR A 43 25.40 -17.81 -0.97
CA THR A 43 26.39 -17.13 -1.83
C THR A 43 25.98 -15.70 -2.17
N TYR A 44 24.68 -15.44 -2.35
CA TYR A 44 24.15 -14.10 -2.65
C TYR A 44 23.51 -13.40 -1.45
N GLY A 45 23.71 -13.92 -0.22
CA GLY A 45 23.18 -13.35 1.01
C GLY A 45 21.65 -13.40 1.10
N LEU A 46 21.00 -14.30 0.36
CA LEU A 46 19.55 -14.45 0.35
C LEU A 46 19.10 -15.25 1.55
N LYS A 47 18.39 -14.59 2.48
CA LYS A 47 17.69 -15.24 3.60
C LYS A 47 16.39 -15.91 3.12
N ILE A 48 16.52 -16.90 2.23
CA ILE A 48 15.42 -17.65 1.63
C ILE A 48 15.59 -19.13 2.01
N SER A 49 14.51 -19.78 2.42
CA SER A 49 14.54 -21.22 2.71
C SER A 49 14.70 -22.03 1.41
N PRO A 50 15.54 -23.09 1.39
CA PRO A 50 15.65 -24.00 0.25
C PRO A 50 14.31 -24.61 -0.18
N PHE A 51 13.40 -24.85 0.77
CA PHE A 51 12.05 -25.36 0.48
C PHE A 51 11.19 -24.39 -0.35
N SER A 52 11.56 -23.10 -0.40
CA SER A 52 10.88 -22.12 -1.25
C SER A 52 11.33 -22.16 -2.71
N TYR A 53 12.45 -22.83 -3.00
CA TYR A 53 13.06 -22.83 -4.33
C TYR A 53 12.13 -23.36 -5.44
N PRO A 54 11.43 -24.51 -5.31
CA PRO A 54 10.56 -25.00 -6.38
C PRO A 54 9.50 -23.98 -6.79
N ARG A 55 8.92 -23.26 -5.82
CA ARG A 55 7.94 -22.19 -6.08
C ARG A 55 8.57 -20.99 -6.76
N ILE A 56 9.76 -20.58 -6.33
CA ILE A 56 10.50 -19.44 -6.91
C ILE A 56 10.92 -19.77 -8.35
N TYR A 57 11.47 -20.95 -8.57
CA TYR A 57 11.89 -21.43 -9.88
C TYR A 57 10.71 -21.51 -10.85
N ARG A 58 9.55 -22.05 -10.43
CA ARG A 58 8.35 -22.06 -11.26
C ARG A 58 7.95 -20.66 -11.73
N LYS A 59 7.90 -19.69 -10.80
CA LYS A 59 7.60 -18.30 -11.13
C LYS A 59 8.62 -17.66 -12.07
N TYR A 60 9.90 -18.00 -11.88
CA TYR A 60 10.97 -17.54 -12.77
C TYR A 60 10.83 -18.14 -14.17
N ARG A 61 10.45 -19.41 -14.30
CA ARG A 61 10.19 -20.05 -15.60
C ARG A 61 8.98 -19.46 -16.32
N GLU A 62 7.95 -19.08 -15.57
CA GLU A 62 6.72 -18.50 -16.13
C GLU A 62 6.89 -17.03 -16.56
N GLY A 63 7.62 -16.22 -15.79
CA GLY A 63 7.66 -14.77 -15.96
C GLY A 63 9.05 -14.14 -15.86
N GLY A 64 10.11 -14.94 -15.92
CA GLY A 64 11.48 -14.46 -15.78
C GLY A 64 11.72 -13.70 -14.48
N LEU A 65 12.49 -12.63 -14.57
CA LEU A 65 12.77 -11.74 -13.44
C LEU A 65 11.49 -11.16 -12.84
N GLU A 66 10.50 -10.80 -13.65
CA GLU A 66 9.24 -10.19 -13.18
C GLU A 66 8.43 -11.17 -12.33
N GLY A 67 8.44 -12.45 -12.68
CA GLY A 67 7.72 -13.49 -11.93
C GLY A 67 8.20 -13.65 -10.48
N ILE A 68 9.45 -13.32 -10.19
CA ILE A 68 10.06 -13.44 -8.85
C ILE A 68 10.15 -12.13 -8.07
N ILE A 69 9.73 -10.99 -8.65
CA ILE A 69 9.65 -9.71 -7.92
C ILE A 69 8.53 -9.79 -6.87
N ASP A 70 8.81 -9.28 -5.66
CA ASP A 70 7.82 -9.25 -4.58
C ASP A 70 6.74 -8.18 -4.84
N THR A 71 5.56 -8.62 -5.27
CA THR A 71 4.41 -7.77 -5.55
C THR A 71 3.62 -7.37 -4.30
N ARG A 72 3.96 -7.91 -3.11
CA ARG A 72 3.27 -7.56 -1.85
C ARG A 72 3.58 -6.14 -1.42
N GLY A 73 2.65 -5.48 -0.72
CA GLY A 73 2.90 -4.15 -0.15
C GLY A 73 2.48 -2.97 -1.04
N GLY A 74 1.46 -3.16 -1.88
CA GLY A 74 0.78 -2.04 -2.51
C GLY A 74 0.02 -1.16 -1.49
N LYS A 75 -0.17 0.12 -1.83
CA LYS A 75 -1.08 0.99 -1.08
C LYS A 75 -2.50 0.45 -1.24
N ARG A 76 -3.23 0.19 -0.14
CA ARG A 76 -4.65 -0.14 -0.22
C ARG A 76 -5.38 0.95 -1.00
N VAL A 77 -6.24 0.55 -1.93
CA VAL A 77 -7.09 1.49 -2.67
C VAL A 77 -7.91 2.28 -1.65
N GLU A 78 -7.69 3.60 -1.61
CA GLU A 78 -8.46 4.47 -0.71
C GLU A 78 -9.89 4.56 -1.23
N LYS A 79 -10.87 4.15 -0.40
CA LYS A 79 -12.29 4.33 -0.73
C LYS A 79 -12.66 5.80 -0.93
N ALA A 80 -11.98 6.71 -0.22
CA ALA A 80 -12.15 8.14 -0.39
C ALA A 80 -11.24 8.63 -1.52
N THR A 81 -11.73 8.57 -2.74
CA THR A 81 -11.07 9.15 -3.92
C THR A 81 -10.98 10.68 -3.78
N PRO A 82 -10.14 11.37 -4.58
CA PRO A 82 -10.10 12.84 -4.60
C PRO A 82 -11.48 13.47 -4.79
N SER A 83 -12.27 12.98 -5.75
CA SER A 83 -13.62 13.46 -6.01
C SER A 83 -14.56 13.33 -4.79
N ILE A 84 -14.50 12.20 -4.08
CA ILE A 84 -15.30 12.00 -2.86
C ILE A 84 -14.83 12.95 -1.75
N LYS A 85 -13.52 13.20 -1.62
CA LYS A 85 -12.98 14.17 -0.65
C LYS A 85 -13.47 15.57 -0.95
N ASP A 86 -13.43 15.99 -2.22
CA ASP A 86 -13.89 17.31 -2.66
C ASP A 86 -15.39 17.47 -2.43
N PHE A 87 -16.19 16.43 -2.72
CA PHE A 87 -17.62 16.41 -2.40
C PHE A 87 -17.88 16.56 -0.90
N ILE A 88 -17.17 15.83 -0.04
CA ILE A 88 -17.28 15.94 1.43
C ILE A 88 -16.98 17.37 1.89
N ILE A 89 -15.93 17.99 1.34
CA ILE A 89 -15.50 19.35 1.66
C ILE A 89 -16.56 20.36 1.20
N LEU A 90 -17.08 20.21 -0.01
CA LEU A 90 -18.12 21.07 -0.58
C LEU A 90 -19.38 21.03 0.28
N GLN A 91 -19.89 19.84 0.59
CA GLN A 91 -21.09 19.67 1.42
C GLN A 91 -20.95 20.35 2.78
N LYS A 92 -19.80 20.21 3.44
CA LYS A 92 -19.57 20.84 4.75
C LYS A 92 -19.36 22.36 4.65
N SER A 93 -18.79 22.84 3.55
CA SER A 93 -18.58 24.28 3.29
C SER A 93 -19.90 25.00 3.03
N GLU A 94 -20.77 24.40 2.21
CA GLU A 94 -22.11 24.91 1.91
C GLU A 94 -23.01 24.92 3.15
N ASN A 95 -22.93 23.87 3.98
CA ASN A 95 -23.70 23.79 5.21
C ASN A 95 -22.84 23.33 6.40
N LYS A 96 -22.32 24.32 7.14
CA LYS A 96 -21.49 24.11 8.33
C LYS A 96 -22.17 23.28 9.42
N LYS A 97 -23.50 23.19 9.46
CA LYS A 97 -24.25 22.41 10.45
C LYS A 97 -24.33 20.91 10.11
N LEU A 98 -23.98 20.50 8.88
CA LEU A 98 -24.02 19.08 8.50
C LEU A 98 -23.10 18.24 9.37
N THR A 99 -23.65 17.16 9.92
CA THR A 99 -22.91 16.19 10.71
C THR A 99 -22.18 15.18 9.82
N GLY A 100 -21.12 14.55 10.32
CA GLY A 100 -20.42 13.50 9.58
C GLY A 100 -21.34 12.30 9.21
N LYS A 101 -22.40 12.04 9.99
CA LYS A 101 -23.41 11.02 9.66
C LYS A 101 -24.24 11.41 8.44
N GLN A 102 -24.67 12.66 8.34
CA GLN A 102 -25.44 13.15 7.18
C GLN A 102 -24.57 13.19 5.92
N ILE A 103 -23.33 13.65 6.04
CA ILE A 103 -22.38 13.63 4.91
C ILE A 103 -22.14 12.20 4.43
N ARG A 104 -22.01 11.23 5.35
CA ARG A 104 -21.90 9.81 4.99
C ARG A 104 -23.07 9.32 4.15
N LYS A 105 -24.30 9.71 4.52
CA LYS A 105 -25.51 9.35 3.78
C LYS A 105 -25.46 9.92 2.35
N LYS A 106 -25.11 11.20 2.21
CA LYS A 106 -24.95 11.83 0.89
C LYS A 106 -23.86 11.18 0.04
N VAL A 107 -22.72 10.82 0.63
CA VAL A 107 -21.64 10.11 -0.10
C VAL A 107 -22.10 8.73 -0.57
N LEU A 108 -22.89 8.02 0.25
CA LEU A 108 -23.47 6.75 -0.15
C LEU A 108 -24.48 6.93 -1.30
N GLU A 109 -25.30 7.98 -1.26
CA GLU A 109 -26.30 8.26 -2.30
C GLU A 109 -25.65 8.67 -3.64
N GLU A 110 -24.62 9.51 -3.61
CA GLU A 110 -23.99 10.06 -4.81
C GLU A 110 -22.96 9.12 -5.46
N TYR A 111 -22.20 8.37 -4.64
CA TYR A 111 -21.07 7.57 -5.11
C TYR A 111 -21.23 6.07 -4.89
N ASP A 112 -22.30 5.62 -4.22
CA ASP A 112 -22.47 4.23 -3.76
C ASP A 112 -21.27 3.70 -2.93
N VAL A 113 -20.56 4.62 -2.25
CA VAL A 113 -19.40 4.29 -1.43
C VAL A 113 -19.70 4.47 0.05
N GLN A 114 -19.70 3.35 0.78
CA GLN A 114 -19.83 3.39 2.23
C GLN A 114 -18.50 3.74 2.91
N LEU A 115 -18.36 5.00 3.33
CA LEU A 115 -17.24 5.47 4.14
C LEU A 115 -17.50 5.30 5.64
N HIS A 116 -16.41 5.08 6.40
CA HIS A 116 -16.44 5.12 7.86
C HIS A 116 -16.53 6.58 8.34
N ILE A 117 -17.29 6.82 9.41
CA ILE A 117 -17.48 8.18 9.97
C ILE A 117 -16.14 8.82 10.32
N ARG A 118 -15.21 8.04 10.91
CA ARG A 118 -13.85 8.50 11.24
C ARG A 118 -13.08 9.00 10.01
N SER A 119 -13.25 8.37 8.85
CA SER A 119 -12.60 8.80 7.60
C SER A 119 -13.13 10.18 7.17
N ILE A 120 -14.44 10.39 7.23
CA ILE A 120 -15.06 11.70 6.95
C ILE A 120 -14.58 12.75 7.96
N SER A 121 -14.55 12.42 9.26
CA SER A 121 -14.05 13.33 10.29
C SER A 121 -12.59 13.72 10.09
N ASN A 122 -11.74 12.78 9.67
CA ASN A 122 -10.34 13.08 9.35
C ASN A 122 -10.22 14.00 8.13
N ILE A 123 -10.96 13.72 7.05
CA ILE A 123 -10.99 14.59 5.84
C ILE A 123 -11.39 16.02 6.21
N LEU A 124 -12.44 16.18 7.03
CA LEU A 124 -12.90 17.50 7.48
C LEU A 124 -11.89 18.17 8.42
N ARG A 125 -11.22 17.40 9.29
CA ARG A 125 -10.19 17.92 10.20
C ARG A 125 -8.96 18.42 9.44
N ASP A 126 -8.48 17.66 8.47
CA ASP A 126 -7.33 18.01 7.63
C ASP A 126 -7.56 19.31 6.85
N LYS A 127 -8.82 19.70 6.66
CA LYS A 127 -9.25 20.93 5.97
C LYS A 127 -9.75 22.03 6.92
N GLY A 128 -9.65 21.84 8.23
CA GLY A 128 -10.12 22.83 9.22
C GLY A 128 -11.65 22.99 9.29
N LEU A 129 -12.42 22.09 8.67
CA LEU A 129 -13.89 22.11 8.62
C LEU A 129 -14.54 21.23 9.70
N SER A 130 -13.74 20.70 10.62
CA SER A 130 -14.21 19.91 11.75
C SER A 130 -14.83 20.80 12.82
N THR A 131 -16.11 20.60 13.12
CA THR A 131 -16.88 21.38 14.11
C THR A 131 -16.62 20.99 15.58
N GLY A 132 -15.50 20.36 15.88
CA GLY A 132 -15.24 19.81 17.22
C GLY A 132 -14.67 20.83 18.19
N LYS A 133 -15.51 21.47 19.01
CA LYS A 133 -15.13 21.72 20.41
C LYS A 133 -14.99 20.33 21.04
N GLY A 134 -13.82 20.04 21.63
CA GLY A 134 -13.62 18.82 22.41
C GLY A 134 -14.65 18.73 23.55
N ARG A 135 -14.87 17.51 24.06
CA ARG A 135 -15.64 17.31 25.31
C ARG A 135 -15.06 18.26 26.38
N PRO A 136 -15.86 19.12 27.03
CA PRO A 136 -15.33 19.94 28.12
C PRO A 136 -14.73 19.01 29.17
N LYS A 137 -13.53 19.32 29.65
CA LYS A 137 -12.98 18.66 30.84
C LYS A 137 -13.97 18.94 31.97
N LYS A 138 -14.39 17.92 32.70
CA LYS A 138 -15.03 18.14 34.00
C LYS A 138 -13.99 18.84 34.87
N GLU A 139 -14.33 20.03 35.35
CA GLU A 139 -13.72 20.60 36.55
C GLU A 139 -14.03 19.71 37.76
#